data_AF-A0A7S2T0R1-F1
#
_entry.id   AF-A0A7S2T0R1-F1
#
_cell.length_a   1.000
_cell.length_b   1.000
_cell.length_c   1.000
_cell.angle_alpha   90.00
_cell.angle_beta   90.00
_cell.angle_gamma   90.00
#
_symmetry.space_group_name_H-M   'P 1'
#
loop_
_entity.id
_entity.type
_entity.pdbx_description
1 polymer ?
#
loop_
_entity_poly.entity_id
_entity_poly.type
_entity_poly.pdbx_seq_one_letter_code
_entity_poly.pdbx_strand_id
1 'polypeptide(L)'
;EENEKLCAENSKFTERENSLEASLKAKENELLKEKSLNVELEKKCNMLEGQLSASFREYKFDVQNLKAKEKELKSIKAKLQSYEEAIELKEADIDAREKFCDTVLQENQGLRKDKELLQKKIQAAEATTKAAAAPPAKKKPKAKDPVAADSTAPETTEKEGDDSPAYTREAIMRMTVSDLKKALSSAGLEVPSKGRKAELQELALGSLLSKGEEEPGTADAGADEPESAPKESESSSLTEAKISGMKVAELRKELAALGLDASGIKSVLQKRLKSAISQDKGKAKAASGKGKRKSPPSPQASPSKKSRRTTRRGKGYILDRLN
;
A
#
# COMPACT_ATOMS: atom_id res chain seq x y z
N GLU A 1 -38.00 55.34 84.02
CA GLU A 1 -38.50 53.96 83.91
C GLU A 1 -39.27 53.66 82.62
N GLU A 2 -40.51 54.13 82.39
CA GLU A 2 -41.25 53.75 81.17
C GLU A 2 -40.60 54.25 79.87
N ASN A 3 -40.15 55.51 79.84
CA ASN A 3 -39.43 56.06 78.68
C ASN A 3 -38.10 55.32 78.41
N GLU A 4 -37.42 54.84 79.45
CA GLU A 4 -36.18 54.07 79.28
C GLU A 4 -36.45 52.67 78.73
N LYS A 5 -37.55 52.03 79.13
CA LYS A 5 -38.01 50.76 78.54
C LYS A 5 -38.34 50.93 77.06
N LEU A 6 -39.05 52.01 76.70
CA LEU A 6 -39.35 52.33 75.29
C LEU A 6 -38.09 52.61 74.47
N CYS A 7 -37.12 53.36 75.00
CA CYS A 7 -35.84 53.58 74.33
C CYS A 7 -35.06 52.27 74.13
N ALA A 8 -35.06 51.37 75.13
CA ALA A 8 -34.40 50.07 75.02
C ALA A 8 -35.11 49.14 74.02
N GLU A 9 -36.44 49.14 73.98
CA GLU A 9 -37.22 48.39 72.99
C GLU A 9 -37.00 48.91 71.58
N ASN A 10 -36.99 50.23 71.39
CA ASN A 10 -36.67 50.86 70.11
C ASN A 10 -35.24 50.54 69.65
N SER A 11 -34.26 50.51 70.55
CA SER A 11 -32.89 50.09 70.22
C SER A 11 -32.82 48.61 69.79
N LYS A 12 -33.53 47.73 70.48
CA LYS A 12 -33.61 46.31 70.08
C LYS A 12 -34.31 46.13 68.74
N PHE A 13 -35.30 46.96 68.46
CA PHE A 13 -36.01 46.96 67.19
C PHE A 13 -35.08 47.38 66.04
N THR A 14 -34.34 48.48 66.18
CA THR A 14 -33.39 48.94 65.15
C THR A 14 -32.24 47.94 64.94
N GLU A 15 -31.75 47.28 65.99
CA GLU A 15 -30.76 46.20 65.86
C GLU A 15 -31.29 45.02 65.05
N ARG A 16 -32.55 44.61 65.28
CA ARG A 16 -33.20 43.54 64.52
C ARG A 16 -33.40 43.94 63.06
N GLU A 17 -33.86 45.17 62.80
CA GLU A 17 -34.00 45.70 61.44
C GLU A 17 -32.66 45.69 60.71
N ASN A 18 -31.60 46.23 61.32
CA ASN A 18 -30.26 46.23 60.74
C ASN A 18 -29.74 44.81 60.48
N SER A 19 -30.00 43.87 61.39
CA SER A 19 -29.64 42.45 61.20
C SER A 19 -30.42 41.80 60.05
N LEU A 20 -31.71 42.12 59.90
CA LEU A 20 -32.52 41.61 58.80
C LEU A 20 -32.08 42.22 57.47
N GLU A 21 -31.77 43.50 57.42
CA GLU A 21 -31.22 44.15 56.22
C GLU A 21 -29.88 43.54 55.81
N ALA A 22 -28.98 43.29 56.76
CA ALA A 22 -27.70 42.64 56.48
C ALA A 22 -27.89 41.22 55.93
N SER A 23 -28.84 40.46 56.50
CA SER A 23 -29.21 39.12 56.02
C SER A 23 -29.82 39.14 54.62
N LEU A 24 -30.69 40.11 54.33
CA LEU A 24 -31.27 40.30 53.00
C LEU A 24 -30.19 40.66 51.96
N LYS A 25 -29.31 41.62 52.27
CA LYS A 25 -28.18 41.99 51.39
C LYS A 25 -27.24 40.80 51.14
N ALA A 26 -27.00 39.96 52.15
CA ALA A 26 -26.19 38.75 51.97
C ALA A 26 -26.86 37.76 50.99
N LYS A 27 -28.17 37.50 51.16
CA LYS A 27 -28.94 36.64 50.24
C LYS A 27 -29.03 37.21 48.82
N GLU A 28 -29.18 38.52 48.67
CA GLU A 28 -29.17 39.18 47.36
C GLU A 28 -27.83 38.99 46.64
N ASN A 29 -26.71 39.11 47.37
CA ASN A 29 -25.38 38.87 46.83
C ASN A 29 -25.14 37.39 46.45
N GLU A 30 -25.63 36.45 47.25
CA GLU A 30 -25.61 35.02 46.91
C GLU A 30 -26.41 34.74 45.63
N LEU A 31 -27.61 35.29 45.51
CA LEU A 31 -28.46 35.15 44.33
C LEU A 31 -27.81 35.76 43.08
N LEU A 32 -27.09 36.88 43.21
CA LEU A 32 -26.31 37.44 42.10
C LEU A 32 -25.15 36.52 41.67
N LYS A 33 -24.45 35.90 42.63
CA LYS A 33 -23.41 34.90 42.33
C LYS A 33 -23.99 33.70 41.59
N GLU A 34 -25.11 33.14 42.06
CA GLU A 34 -25.80 32.03 41.39
C GLU A 34 -26.22 32.40 39.96
N LYS A 35 -26.78 33.59 39.75
CA LYS A 35 -27.12 34.08 38.40
C LYS A 35 -25.88 34.16 37.49
N SER A 36 -24.76 34.64 38.01
CA SER A 36 -23.51 34.71 37.24
C SER A 36 -22.99 33.33 36.84
N LEU A 37 -23.05 32.36 37.77
CA LEU A 37 -22.66 30.97 37.52
C LEU A 37 -23.58 30.30 36.49
N ASN A 38 -24.88 30.53 36.55
CA ASN A 38 -25.83 30.01 35.56
C ASN A 38 -25.53 30.53 34.16
N VAL A 39 -25.22 31.83 34.01
CA VAL A 39 -24.81 32.40 32.70
C VAL A 39 -23.52 31.77 32.19
N GLU A 40 -22.55 31.48 33.06
CA GLU A 40 -21.33 30.77 32.67
C GLU A 40 -21.59 29.31 32.26
N LEU A 41 -22.47 28.61 32.99
CA LEU A 41 -22.88 27.25 32.65
C LEU A 41 -23.59 27.21 31.30
N GLU A 42 -24.51 28.13 31.03
CA GLU A 42 -25.18 28.25 29.74
C GLU A 42 -24.19 28.46 28.59
N LYS A 43 -23.17 29.33 28.78
CA LYS A 43 -22.10 29.52 27.79
C LYS A 43 -21.32 28.22 27.53
N LYS A 44 -20.99 27.48 28.59
CA LYS A 44 -20.30 26.18 28.46
C LYS A 44 -21.15 25.15 27.74
N CYS A 45 -22.45 25.05 28.06
CA CYS A 45 -23.39 24.17 27.37
C CYS A 45 -23.46 24.49 25.87
N ASN A 46 -23.65 25.76 25.52
CA ASN A 46 -23.68 26.20 24.10
C ASN A 46 -22.38 25.89 23.36
N MET A 47 -21.23 26.05 24.02
CA MET A 47 -19.93 25.70 23.45
C MET A 47 -19.81 24.19 23.19
N LEU A 48 -20.20 23.35 24.15
CA LEU A 48 -20.17 21.89 24.02
C LEU A 48 -21.16 21.42 22.94
N GLU A 49 -22.35 22.00 22.85
CA GLU A 49 -23.31 21.73 21.77
C GLU A 49 -22.73 22.08 20.40
N GLY A 50 -22.01 23.21 20.29
CA GLY A 50 -21.30 23.59 19.07
C GLY A 50 -20.23 22.57 18.66
N GLN A 51 -19.41 22.13 19.62
CA GLN A 51 -18.39 21.09 19.40
C GLN A 51 -19.01 19.76 18.99
N LEU A 52 -20.07 19.34 19.67
CA LEU A 52 -20.80 18.12 19.36
C LEU A 52 -21.40 18.19 17.95
N SER A 53 -22.04 19.31 17.60
CA SER A 53 -22.59 19.54 16.25
C SER A 53 -21.50 19.48 15.16
N ALA A 54 -20.32 20.04 15.42
CA ALA A 54 -19.18 19.97 14.49
C ALA A 54 -18.72 18.52 14.30
N SER A 55 -18.50 17.77 15.39
CA SER A 55 -18.11 16.36 15.33
C SER A 55 -19.12 15.48 14.58
N PHE A 56 -20.42 15.73 14.75
CA PHE A 56 -21.46 15.03 13.99
C PHE A 56 -21.42 15.31 12.48
N ARG A 57 -21.06 16.53 12.07
CA ARG A 57 -20.91 16.87 10.65
C ARG A 57 -19.70 16.16 10.03
N GLU A 58 -18.58 16.12 10.74
CA GLU A 58 -17.39 15.39 10.32
C GLU A 58 -17.68 13.89 10.19
N TYR A 59 -18.30 13.29 11.22
CA TYR A 59 -18.72 11.89 11.18
C TYR A 59 -19.66 11.61 9.99
N LYS A 60 -20.63 12.50 9.72
CA LYS A 60 -21.54 12.35 8.58
C LYS A 60 -20.79 12.40 7.24
N PHE A 61 -19.78 13.26 7.12
CA PHE A 61 -18.93 13.34 5.94
C PHE A 61 -18.11 12.05 5.76
N ASP A 62 -17.53 11.52 6.84
CA ASP A 62 -16.79 10.26 6.81
C ASP A 62 -17.68 9.08 6.38
N VAL A 63 -18.90 9.00 6.89
CA VAL A 63 -19.88 7.99 6.47
C VAL A 63 -20.20 8.09 4.98
N GLN A 64 -20.31 9.31 4.42
CA GLN A 64 -20.53 9.50 2.99
C GLN A 64 -19.31 9.07 2.16
N ASN A 65 -18.10 9.40 2.60
CA ASN A 65 -16.85 8.97 1.95
C ASN A 65 -16.71 7.44 1.97
N LEU A 66 -17.03 6.78 3.09
CA LEU A 66 -17.02 5.33 3.19
C LEU A 66 -18.02 4.69 2.23
N LYS A 67 -19.23 5.26 2.08
CA LYS A 67 -20.21 4.79 1.09
C LYS A 67 -19.73 4.96 -0.36
N ALA A 68 -18.99 6.03 -0.67
CA ALA A 68 -18.39 6.21 -1.99
C ALA A 68 -17.34 5.12 -2.28
N LYS A 69 -16.43 4.88 -1.33
CA LYS A 69 -15.42 3.81 -1.41
C LYS A 69 -16.05 2.43 -1.53
N GLU A 70 -17.16 2.16 -0.83
CA GLU A 70 -17.89 0.90 -0.96
C GLU A 70 -18.42 0.67 -2.39
N LYS A 71 -18.89 1.73 -3.06
CA LYS A 71 -19.33 1.64 -4.46
C LYS A 71 -18.16 1.39 -5.41
N GLU A 72 -17.02 2.05 -5.20
CA GLU A 72 -15.80 1.80 -5.97
C GLU A 72 -15.33 0.35 -5.82
N LEU A 73 -15.33 -0.17 -4.58
CA LEU A 73 -14.98 -1.55 -4.28
C LEU A 73 -15.94 -2.54 -4.99
N LYS A 74 -17.25 -2.26 -4.99
CA LYS A 74 -18.23 -3.06 -5.76
C LYS A 74 -17.94 -3.04 -7.26
N SER A 75 -17.57 -1.89 -7.83
CA SER A 75 -17.18 -1.79 -9.24
C SER A 75 -15.91 -2.59 -9.55
N ILE A 76 -14.90 -2.52 -8.69
CA ILE A 76 -13.66 -3.29 -8.84
C ILE A 76 -13.95 -4.80 -8.78
N LYS A 77 -14.79 -5.24 -7.84
CA LYS A 77 -15.22 -6.65 -7.75
C LYS A 77 -15.91 -7.14 -9.03
N ALA A 78 -16.81 -6.34 -9.60
CA ALA A 78 -17.46 -6.69 -10.86
C ALA A 78 -16.46 -6.81 -12.02
N LYS A 79 -15.45 -5.93 -12.07
CA LYS A 79 -14.37 -6.04 -13.07
C LYS A 79 -13.53 -7.30 -12.89
N LEU A 80 -13.20 -7.66 -11.64
CA LEU A 80 -12.46 -8.89 -11.35
C LEU A 80 -13.24 -10.13 -11.80
N GLN A 81 -14.54 -10.19 -11.51
CA GLN A 81 -15.41 -11.27 -12.00
C GLN A 81 -15.40 -11.37 -13.53
N SER A 82 -15.47 -10.24 -14.24
CA SER A 82 -15.39 -10.26 -15.71
C SER A 82 -14.03 -10.73 -16.24
N TYR A 83 -12.94 -10.49 -15.50
CA TYR A 83 -11.62 -11.01 -15.88
C TYR A 83 -11.48 -12.49 -15.58
N GLU A 84 -12.06 -12.98 -14.49
CA GLU A 84 -12.11 -14.40 -14.15
C GLU A 84 -12.86 -15.18 -15.26
N GLU A 85 -14.05 -14.72 -15.65
CA GLU A 85 -14.81 -15.32 -16.77
C GLU A 85 -14.03 -15.30 -18.10
N ALA A 86 -13.29 -14.22 -18.37
CA ALA A 86 -12.47 -14.12 -19.57
C ALA A 86 -11.24 -15.05 -19.55
N ILE A 87 -10.70 -15.36 -18.37
CA ILE A 87 -9.61 -16.33 -18.20
C ILE A 87 -10.16 -17.74 -18.44
N GLU A 88 -11.28 -18.11 -17.83
CA GLU A 88 -11.92 -19.42 -18.03
C GLU A 88 -12.21 -19.71 -19.52
N LEU A 89 -12.67 -18.69 -20.27
CA LEU A 89 -12.91 -18.82 -21.71
C LEU A 89 -11.61 -19.05 -22.50
N LYS A 90 -10.52 -18.40 -22.11
CA LYS A 90 -9.20 -18.61 -22.75
C LYS A 90 -8.61 -19.98 -22.40
N GLU A 91 -8.80 -20.46 -21.18
CA GLU A 91 -8.40 -21.81 -20.78
C GLU A 91 -9.13 -22.86 -21.62
N ALA A 92 -10.44 -22.70 -21.84
CA ALA A 92 -11.21 -23.56 -22.72
C ALA A 92 -10.72 -23.53 -24.18
N ASP A 93 -10.32 -22.36 -24.70
CA ASP A 93 -9.72 -22.23 -26.04
C ASP A 93 -8.36 -22.94 -26.13
N ILE A 94 -7.55 -22.89 -25.08
CA ILE A 94 -6.26 -23.60 -25.01
C ILE A 94 -6.51 -25.11 -25.02
N ASP A 95 -7.41 -25.62 -24.18
CA ASP A 95 -7.78 -27.03 -24.14
C ASP A 95 -8.29 -27.54 -25.50
N ALA A 96 -9.08 -26.71 -26.21
CA ALA A 96 -9.55 -27.05 -27.55
C ALA A 96 -8.41 -27.15 -28.56
N ARG A 97 -7.42 -26.26 -28.47
CA ARG A 97 -6.21 -26.30 -29.33
C ARG A 97 -5.33 -27.49 -29.01
N GLU A 98 -5.17 -27.85 -27.74
CA GLU A 98 -4.40 -29.04 -27.34
C GLU A 98 -5.04 -30.31 -27.89
N LYS A 99 -6.36 -30.47 -27.76
CA LYS A 99 -7.09 -31.58 -28.37
C LYS A 99 -6.93 -31.62 -29.88
N PHE A 100 -6.95 -30.47 -30.55
CA PHE A 100 -6.69 -30.39 -31.98
C PHE A 100 -5.27 -30.87 -32.33
N CYS A 101 -4.25 -30.41 -31.60
CA CYS A 101 -2.87 -30.88 -31.78
C CYS A 101 -2.75 -32.39 -31.60
N ASP A 102 -3.41 -32.97 -30.59
CA ASP A 102 -3.41 -34.42 -30.36
C ASP A 102 -4.04 -35.18 -31.53
N THR A 103 -5.15 -34.69 -32.08
CA THR A 103 -5.77 -35.31 -33.27
C THR A 103 -4.85 -35.27 -34.48
N VAL A 104 -4.19 -34.14 -34.74
CA VAL A 104 -3.22 -34.01 -35.84
C VAL A 104 -2.01 -34.92 -35.63
N LEU A 105 -1.54 -35.10 -34.39
CA LEU A 105 -0.47 -36.03 -34.07
C LEU A 105 -0.88 -37.49 -34.33
N GLN A 106 -2.09 -37.88 -33.97
CA GLN A 106 -2.62 -39.22 -34.24
C GLN A 106 -2.74 -39.50 -35.75
N GLU A 107 -3.26 -38.54 -36.53
CA GLU A 107 -3.34 -38.65 -37.99
C GLU A 107 -1.95 -38.80 -38.63
N ASN A 108 -0.97 -38.00 -38.20
CA ASN A 108 0.41 -38.10 -38.67
C ASN A 108 1.07 -39.45 -38.34
N GLN A 109 0.76 -40.03 -37.17
CA GLN A 109 1.21 -41.38 -36.83
C GLN A 109 0.59 -42.44 -37.75
N GLY A 110 -0.68 -42.29 -38.14
CA GLY A 110 -1.34 -43.14 -39.13
C GLY A 110 -0.63 -43.09 -40.49
N LEU A 111 -0.39 -41.88 -41.01
CA LEU A 111 0.31 -41.68 -42.29
C LEU A 111 1.73 -42.26 -42.30
N ARG A 112 2.46 -42.19 -41.18
CA ARG A 112 3.78 -42.83 -41.05
C ARG A 112 3.71 -44.34 -41.21
N LYS A 113 2.72 -44.99 -40.57
CA LYS A 113 2.51 -46.45 -40.69
C LYS A 113 2.15 -46.84 -42.13
N ASP A 114 1.29 -46.06 -42.79
CA ASP A 114 0.92 -46.31 -44.19
C ASP A 114 2.13 -46.16 -45.12
N LYS A 115 2.96 -45.13 -44.90
CA LYS A 115 4.21 -44.94 -45.63
C LYS A 115 5.17 -46.11 -45.45
N GLU A 116 5.35 -46.61 -44.23
CA GLU A 116 6.17 -47.80 -43.95
C GLU A 116 5.63 -49.06 -44.65
N LEU A 117 4.30 -49.23 -44.67
CA LEU A 117 3.64 -50.36 -45.33
C LEU A 117 3.83 -50.31 -46.85
N LEU A 118 3.72 -49.12 -47.45
CA LEU A 118 4.02 -48.90 -48.86
C LEU A 118 5.50 -49.19 -49.19
N GLN A 119 6.43 -48.74 -48.35
CA GLN A 119 7.86 -49.04 -48.53
C GLN A 119 8.12 -50.55 -48.49
N LYS A 120 7.51 -51.29 -47.56
CA LYS A 120 7.61 -52.76 -47.51
C LYS A 120 7.06 -53.42 -48.77
N LYS A 121 5.94 -52.93 -49.32
CA LYS A 121 5.37 -53.44 -50.59
C LYS A 121 6.31 -53.20 -51.78
N ILE A 122 6.92 -52.01 -51.86
CA ILE A 122 7.91 -51.68 -52.90
C ILE A 122 9.11 -52.63 -52.80
N GLN A 123 9.69 -52.79 -51.61
CA GLN A 123 10.83 -53.70 -51.39
C GLN A 123 10.50 -55.15 -51.75
N ALA A 124 9.29 -55.62 -51.43
CA ALA A 124 8.83 -56.95 -51.80
C ALA A 124 8.72 -57.11 -53.34
N ALA A 125 8.19 -56.10 -54.05
CA ALA A 125 8.12 -56.10 -55.50
C ALA A 125 9.52 -56.02 -56.17
N GLU A 126 10.44 -55.25 -55.60
CA GLU A 126 11.83 -55.21 -56.05
C GLU A 126 12.54 -56.55 -55.84
N ALA A 127 12.30 -57.23 -54.71
CA ALA A 127 12.86 -58.55 -54.46
C ALA A 127 12.35 -59.62 -55.45
N THR A 128 11.07 -59.60 -55.81
CA THR A 128 10.49 -60.55 -56.78
C THR A 128 11.00 -60.31 -58.19
N THR A 129 11.12 -59.05 -58.62
CA THR A 129 11.70 -58.69 -59.93
C THR A 129 13.18 -59.05 -60.01
N LYS A 130 13.96 -58.83 -58.94
CA LYS A 130 15.38 -59.21 -58.88
C LYS A 130 15.57 -60.74 -58.89
N ALA A 131 14.69 -61.50 -58.24
CA ALA A 131 14.70 -62.96 -58.30
C ALA A 131 14.39 -63.51 -59.70
N ALA A 132 13.49 -62.85 -60.44
CA ALA A 132 13.17 -63.23 -61.82
C ALA A 132 14.30 -62.90 -62.82
N ALA A 133 15.14 -61.89 -62.53
CA ALA A 133 16.25 -61.46 -63.38
C ALA A 133 17.58 -62.17 -63.10
N ALA A 134 17.67 -63.02 -62.07
CA ALA A 134 18.90 -63.74 -61.74
C ALA A 134 19.14 -64.92 -62.72
N PRO A 135 20.22 -64.91 -63.53
CA PRO A 135 20.57 -66.05 -64.37
C PRO A 135 20.97 -67.27 -63.49
N PRO A 136 20.69 -68.51 -63.92
CA PRO A 136 20.99 -69.71 -63.13
C PRO A 136 22.51 -69.88 -62.95
N ALA A 137 23.02 -69.57 -61.76
CA ALA A 137 24.45 -69.59 -61.47
C ALA A 137 24.94 -71.00 -61.05
N LYS A 138 25.97 -71.48 -61.76
CA LYS A 138 26.75 -72.69 -61.51
C LYS A 138 27.53 -72.59 -60.17
N LYS A 139 27.56 -73.70 -59.42
CA LYS A 139 28.34 -73.93 -58.18
C LYS A 139 29.84 -73.66 -58.32
N LYS A 140 30.46 -72.98 -57.34
CA LYS A 140 31.85 -73.21 -56.81
C LYS A 140 32.15 -72.32 -55.57
N PRO A 141 33.25 -72.53 -54.81
CA PRO A 141 33.21 -72.62 -53.33
C PRO A 141 33.95 -71.51 -52.55
N LYS A 142 33.55 -71.38 -51.28
CA LYS A 142 34.32 -71.16 -50.01
C LYS A 142 35.57 -70.24 -50.03
N ALA A 143 35.45 -69.05 -49.44
CA ALA A 143 36.52 -68.26 -48.79
C ALA A 143 35.86 -67.26 -47.82
N LYS A 144 36.05 -67.39 -46.49
CA LYS A 144 37.04 -66.72 -45.61
C LYS A 144 36.81 -65.21 -45.42
N ASP A 145 36.45 -64.88 -44.17
CA ASP A 145 36.49 -63.64 -43.35
C ASP A 145 37.31 -62.47 -43.92
N PRO A 146 37.03 -61.18 -43.60
CA PRO A 146 37.45 -60.67 -42.27
C PRO A 146 36.77 -59.37 -41.72
N VAL A 147 37.20 -59.04 -40.49
CA VAL A 147 37.33 -57.71 -39.86
C VAL A 147 36.14 -57.09 -39.12
N ALA A 148 36.23 -57.19 -37.79
CA ALA A 148 35.71 -56.25 -36.81
C ALA A 148 36.42 -54.90 -36.93
N ALA A 149 35.66 -53.81 -37.01
CA ALA A 149 36.18 -52.44 -36.88
C ALA A 149 35.43 -51.72 -35.77
N ASP A 150 36.11 -51.73 -34.63
CA ASP A 150 35.94 -50.90 -33.45
C ASP A 150 36.25 -49.43 -33.80
N SER A 151 35.41 -48.48 -33.35
CA SER A 151 35.81 -47.07 -33.15
C SER A 151 34.79 -46.36 -32.27
N THR A 152 34.86 -46.67 -30.98
CA THR A 152 34.18 -45.89 -29.93
C THR A 152 35.09 -44.73 -29.54
N ALA A 153 34.78 -43.51 -29.99
CA ALA A 153 35.50 -42.30 -29.60
C ALA A 153 34.91 -41.71 -28.31
N PRO A 154 35.66 -41.53 -27.21
CA PRO A 154 35.23 -40.74 -26.07
C PRO A 154 35.56 -39.27 -26.31
N GLU A 155 34.50 -38.48 -26.38
CA GLU A 155 34.52 -37.02 -26.48
C GLU A 155 35.08 -36.42 -25.17
N THR A 156 36.22 -35.74 -25.28
CA THR A 156 36.87 -34.99 -24.21
C THR A 156 36.02 -33.78 -23.84
N THR A 157 35.41 -33.84 -22.65
CA THR A 157 34.76 -32.69 -22.01
C THR A 157 35.81 -31.86 -21.27
N GLU A 158 36.25 -30.79 -21.90
CA GLU A 158 37.01 -29.71 -21.26
C GLU A 158 36.12 -29.04 -20.20
N LYS A 159 36.47 -29.26 -18.93
CA LYS A 159 35.95 -28.51 -17.78
C LYS A 159 36.82 -27.29 -17.55
N GLU A 160 36.61 -26.25 -18.34
CA GLU A 160 37.06 -24.89 -18.00
C GLU A 160 35.91 -23.93 -18.27
N GLY A 161 34.96 -23.93 -17.34
CA GLY A 161 33.91 -22.93 -17.24
C GLY A 161 33.82 -22.56 -15.78
N ASP A 162 33.94 -21.27 -15.49
CA ASP A 162 33.67 -20.65 -14.20
C ASP A 162 32.19 -20.84 -13.85
N ASP A 163 31.82 -22.08 -13.52
CA ASP A 163 30.48 -22.53 -13.18
C ASP A 163 30.16 -22.06 -11.76
N SER A 164 30.08 -20.74 -11.58
CA SER A 164 29.21 -20.19 -10.55
C SER A 164 27.80 -20.67 -10.91
N PRO A 165 27.23 -21.65 -10.16
CA PRO A 165 25.97 -22.25 -10.54
C PRO A 165 24.93 -21.13 -10.62
N ALA A 166 24.42 -20.87 -11.81
CA ALA A 166 23.34 -19.92 -11.99
C ALA A 166 22.15 -20.46 -11.19
N TYR A 167 21.89 -19.85 -10.03
CA TYR A 167 20.82 -20.27 -9.14
C TYR A 167 19.49 -19.99 -9.83
N THR A 168 18.92 -21.00 -10.47
CA THR A 168 17.58 -20.92 -11.05
C THR A 168 16.54 -20.79 -9.94
N ARG A 169 15.39 -20.18 -10.28
CA ARG A 169 14.26 -20.01 -9.33
C ARG A 169 13.85 -21.32 -8.66
N GLU A 170 13.84 -22.40 -9.42
CA GLU A 170 13.51 -23.73 -8.92
C GLU A 170 14.56 -24.28 -7.96
N ALA A 171 15.85 -24.04 -8.24
CA ALA A 171 16.94 -24.43 -7.34
C ALA A 171 16.79 -23.73 -5.98
N ILE A 172 16.50 -22.42 -5.96
CA ILE A 172 16.28 -21.64 -4.73
C ILE A 172 15.08 -22.18 -3.93
N MET A 173 14.02 -22.62 -4.61
CA MET A 173 12.86 -23.20 -3.92
C MET A 173 13.18 -24.55 -3.25
N ARG A 174 14.12 -25.33 -3.81
CA ARG A 174 14.54 -26.64 -3.28
C ARG A 174 15.62 -26.54 -2.21
N MET A 175 16.42 -25.47 -2.17
CA MET A 175 17.50 -25.28 -1.19
C MET A 175 17.01 -25.37 0.27
N THR A 176 17.89 -25.83 1.16
CA THR A 176 17.61 -25.84 2.60
C THR A 176 17.79 -24.44 3.19
N VAL A 177 17.27 -24.23 4.41
CA VAL A 177 17.42 -22.95 5.11
C VAL A 177 18.91 -22.60 5.32
N SER A 178 19.76 -23.57 5.66
CA SER A 178 21.20 -23.34 5.83
C SER A 178 21.88 -22.90 4.55
N ASP A 179 21.50 -23.49 3.40
CA ASP A 179 22.13 -23.16 2.11
C ASP A 179 21.67 -21.78 1.64
N LEU A 180 20.40 -21.43 1.83
CA LEU A 180 19.88 -20.08 1.55
C LEU A 180 20.57 -19.02 2.41
N LYS A 181 20.80 -19.28 3.70
CA LYS A 181 21.53 -18.34 4.58
C LYS A 181 22.98 -18.16 4.15
N LYS A 182 23.66 -19.25 3.77
CA LYS A 182 25.03 -19.18 3.24
C LYS A 182 25.09 -18.38 1.94
N ALA A 183 24.19 -18.65 1.00
CA ALA A 183 24.13 -17.95 -0.29
C ALA A 183 23.86 -16.44 -0.14
N LEU A 184 22.92 -16.05 0.72
CA LEU A 184 22.63 -14.65 1.00
C LEU A 184 23.77 -13.95 1.74
N SER A 185 24.42 -14.64 2.69
CA SER A 185 25.58 -14.10 3.40
C SER A 185 26.79 -13.93 2.49
N SER A 186 27.03 -14.86 1.55
CA SER A 186 28.08 -14.70 0.53
C SER A 186 27.78 -13.57 -0.45
N ALA A 187 26.51 -13.24 -0.65
CA ALA A 187 26.08 -12.11 -1.46
C ALA A 187 26.11 -10.76 -0.71
N GLY A 188 26.54 -10.74 0.57
CA GLY A 188 26.60 -9.51 1.38
C GLY A 188 25.25 -9.01 1.89
N LEU A 189 24.19 -9.82 1.81
CA LEU A 189 22.87 -9.46 2.32
C LEU A 189 22.74 -9.82 3.80
N GLU A 190 22.27 -8.89 4.62
CA GLU A 190 22.01 -9.15 6.03
C GLU A 190 20.88 -10.16 6.21
N VAL A 191 21.22 -11.34 6.73
CA VAL A 191 20.26 -12.42 6.94
C VAL A 191 19.74 -12.39 8.39
N PRO A 192 18.42 -12.29 8.63
CA PRO A 192 17.87 -12.34 9.97
C PRO A 192 18.20 -13.67 10.65
N SER A 193 18.59 -13.62 11.93
CA SER A 193 19.01 -14.80 12.71
C SER A 193 17.90 -15.85 12.83
N LYS A 194 16.64 -15.41 12.89
CA LYS A 194 15.42 -16.22 12.87
C LYS A 194 14.51 -15.73 11.75
N GLY A 195 14.38 -16.51 10.69
CA GLY A 195 13.50 -16.24 9.55
C GLY A 195 12.89 -17.53 9.03
N ARG A 196 11.68 -17.46 8.49
CA ARG A 196 11.02 -18.62 7.86
C ARG A 196 11.68 -18.92 6.51
N LYS A 197 11.68 -20.19 6.06
CA LYS A 197 12.26 -20.60 4.77
C LYS A 197 11.73 -19.74 3.60
N ALA A 198 10.44 -19.43 3.60
CA ALA A 198 9.80 -18.60 2.59
C ALA A 198 10.37 -17.17 2.52
N GLU A 199 10.67 -16.55 3.66
CA GLU A 199 11.25 -15.19 3.70
C GLU A 199 12.66 -15.16 3.11
N LEU A 200 13.46 -16.20 3.37
CA LEU A 200 14.79 -16.36 2.78
C LEU A 200 14.74 -16.62 1.27
N GLN A 201 13.70 -17.34 0.81
CA GLN A 201 13.48 -17.56 -0.61
C GLN A 201 13.07 -16.28 -1.34
N GLU A 202 12.20 -15.45 -0.75
CA GLU A 202 11.85 -14.14 -1.34
C GLU A 202 13.05 -13.20 -1.41
N LEU A 203 13.87 -13.13 -0.36
CA LEU A 203 15.10 -12.32 -0.39
C LEU A 203 16.09 -12.78 -1.46
N ALA A 204 16.27 -14.10 -1.60
CA ALA A 204 17.15 -14.68 -2.62
C ALA A 204 16.65 -14.41 -4.04
N LEU A 205 15.34 -14.54 -4.28
CA LEU A 205 14.74 -14.22 -5.58
C LEU A 205 14.77 -12.72 -5.88
N GLY A 206 14.51 -11.86 -4.88
CA GLY A 206 14.57 -10.42 -5.04
C GLY A 206 15.95 -9.92 -5.45
N SER A 207 17.02 -10.49 -4.89
CA SER A 207 18.40 -10.15 -5.27
C SER A 207 18.74 -10.55 -6.71
N LEU A 208 18.26 -11.70 -7.19
CA LEU A 208 18.47 -12.11 -8.59
C LEU A 208 17.75 -11.20 -9.58
N LEU A 209 16.55 -10.70 -9.23
CA LEU A 209 15.83 -9.75 -10.09
C LEU A 209 16.48 -8.36 -10.09
N SER A 210 17.03 -7.89 -8.96
CA SER A 210 17.62 -6.55 -8.91
C SER A 210 19.00 -6.47 -9.59
N LYS A 211 19.75 -7.59 -9.63
CA LYS A 211 21.08 -7.63 -10.25
C LYS A 211 21.06 -7.54 -11.78
N GLY A 212 19.88 -7.53 -12.40
CA GLY A 212 19.70 -7.36 -13.85
C GLY A 212 19.55 -5.91 -14.34
N GLU A 213 19.46 -4.92 -13.44
CA GLU A 213 19.19 -3.51 -13.80
C GLU A 213 20.28 -2.51 -13.34
N GLU A 214 21.49 -2.98 -13.00
CA GLU A 214 22.60 -2.08 -12.70
C GLU A 214 23.40 -1.74 -13.97
N GLU A 215 23.03 -0.60 -14.56
CA GLU A 215 23.88 0.25 -15.41
C GLU A 215 25.29 0.40 -14.79
N PRO A 216 26.37 0.20 -15.58
CA PRO A 216 27.72 0.34 -15.09
C PRO A 216 28.14 1.81 -15.09
N GLY A 217 28.49 2.37 -13.94
CA GLY A 217 29.29 3.59 -13.92
C GLY A 217 29.18 4.42 -12.65
N THR A 218 30.10 4.19 -11.71
CA THR A 218 31.21 5.11 -11.39
C THR A 218 31.85 4.68 -10.08
N ALA A 219 32.95 3.94 -10.20
CA ALA A 219 33.96 3.90 -9.17
C ALA A 219 34.90 5.10 -9.42
N ASP A 220 35.05 5.99 -8.45
CA ASP A 220 36.34 6.64 -8.21
C ASP A 220 36.57 6.80 -6.71
N ALA A 221 37.80 6.50 -6.32
CA ALA A 221 38.26 6.24 -4.98
C ALA A 221 38.83 7.52 -4.35
N GLY A 222 38.73 7.63 -3.02
CA GLY A 222 39.47 8.64 -2.27
C GLY A 222 39.25 8.51 -0.77
N ALA A 223 40.18 7.85 -0.11
CA ALA A 223 40.29 7.74 1.35
C ALA A 223 40.85 9.04 1.95
N ASP A 224 40.22 9.55 3.02
CA ASP A 224 40.91 9.99 4.25
C ASP A 224 39.91 10.35 5.36
N GLU A 225 40.13 9.79 6.56
CA GLU A 225 39.63 10.29 7.86
C GLU A 225 40.55 11.44 8.34
N PRO A 226 40.23 12.30 9.34
CA PRO A 226 39.20 12.17 10.39
C PRO A 226 38.38 13.45 10.74
N GLU A 227 37.43 13.26 11.65
CA GLU A 227 36.91 14.23 12.64
C GLU A 227 35.96 15.39 12.25
N SER A 228 34.74 15.30 12.82
CA SER A 228 33.95 16.40 13.43
C SER A 228 33.46 17.58 12.56
N ALA A 229 32.25 17.47 11.99
CA ALA A 229 31.28 18.56 11.75
C ALA A 229 30.02 18.03 11.01
N PRO A 230 28.84 18.69 11.09
CA PRO A 230 27.55 18.03 10.90
C PRO A 230 27.27 17.71 9.43
N LYS A 231 26.92 16.45 9.16
CA LYS A 231 26.41 16.00 7.86
C LYS A 231 25.12 16.74 7.54
N GLU A 232 25.17 17.59 6.52
CA GLU A 232 24.01 18.12 5.84
C GLU A 232 23.18 16.95 5.30
N SER A 233 21.93 16.94 5.73
CA SER A 233 20.98 15.86 5.49
C SER A 233 20.61 15.80 4.02
N GLU A 234 20.92 14.68 3.38
CA GLU A 234 20.13 14.20 2.26
C GLU A 234 18.69 14.03 2.76
N SER A 235 17.85 15.04 2.51
CA SER A 235 16.41 15.03 2.77
C SER A 235 15.73 14.12 1.74
N SER A 236 16.15 12.86 1.70
CA SER A 236 15.58 11.83 0.86
C SER A 236 14.19 11.51 1.44
N SER A 237 13.19 11.72 0.61
CA SER A 237 11.76 11.60 0.94
C SER A 237 11.45 10.38 1.80
N LEU A 238 11.09 10.60 3.06
CA LEU A 238 10.59 9.56 3.96
C LEU A 238 9.25 9.04 3.40
N THR A 239 9.27 7.82 2.87
CA THR A 239 8.07 7.12 2.41
C THR A 239 7.31 6.53 3.60
N GLU A 240 5.98 6.37 3.47
CA GLU A 240 5.13 5.88 4.57
C GLU A 240 5.56 4.49 5.09
N ALA A 241 6.15 3.66 4.23
CA ALA A 241 6.68 2.35 4.57
C ALA A 241 7.92 2.43 5.48
N LYS A 242 8.80 3.42 5.29
CA LYS A 242 9.96 3.66 6.16
C LYS A 242 9.50 4.07 7.56
N ILE A 243 8.46 4.91 7.66
CA ILE A 243 7.91 5.38 8.94
C ILE A 243 7.33 4.24 9.79
N SER A 244 6.73 3.21 9.16
CA SER A 244 6.24 2.06 9.91
C SER A 244 7.36 1.20 10.51
N GLY A 245 8.52 1.14 9.83
CA GLY A 245 9.69 0.38 10.25
C GLY A 245 10.52 1.03 11.36
N MET A 246 10.50 2.36 11.48
CA MET A 246 11.34 3.12 12.43
C MET A 246 11.14 2.73 13.90
N LYS A 247 12.23 2.78 14.68
CA LYS A 247 12.20 2.61 16.15
C LYS A 247 11.69 3.88 16.84
N VAL A 248 11.23 3.75 18.08
CA VAL A 248 10.69 4.90 18.86
C VAL A 248 11.72 6.03 19.01
N ALA A 249 13.00 5.67 19.20
CA ALA A 249 14.07 6.66 19.30
C ALA A 249 14.26 7.46 18.00
N GLU A 250 14.20 6.79 16.84
CA GLU A 250 14.31 7.44 15.52
C GLU A 250 13.09 8.34 15.27
N LEU A 251 11.88 7.86 15.55
CA LEU A 251 10.66 8.67 15.42
C LEU A 251 10.70 9.94 16.27
N ARG A 252 11.26 9.88 17.49
CA ARG A 252 11.43 11.06 18.35
C ARG A 252 12.47 12.03 17.81
N LYS A 253 13.57 11.53 17.24
CA LYS A 253 14.59 12.37 16.59
C LYS A 253 14.02 13.13 15.40
N GLU A 254 13.27 12.44 14.53
CA GLU A 254 12.61 13.05 13.37
C GLU A 254 11.55 14.09 13.79
N LEU A 255 10.72 13.77 14.79
CA LEU A 255 9.72 14.73 15.31
C LEU A 255 10.36 15.93 16.00
N ALA A 256 11.47 15.75 16.72
CA ALA A 256 12.22 16.85 17.32
C ALA A 256 12.87 17.74 16.26
N ALA A 257 13.39 17.16 15.17
CA ALA A 257 13.91 17.91 14.03
C ALA A 257 12.82 18.76 13.35
N LEU A 258 11.57 18.29 13.34
CA LEU A 258 10.41 19.03 12.85
C LEU A 258 9.80 20.00 13.88
N GLY A 259 10.33 20.07 15.11
CA GLY A 259 9.78 20.91 16.18
C GLY A 259 8.41 20.45 16.70
N LEU A 260 8.09 19.17 16.59
CA LEU A 260 6.82 18.56 17.03
C LEU A 260 6.97 17.80 18.35
N ASP A 261 5.87 17.61 19.07
CA ASP A 261 5.84 16.87 20.33
C ASP A 261 6.25 15.39 20.14
N ALA A 262 7.37 15.02 20.78
CA ALA A 262 7.99 13.70 20.74
C ALA A 262 7.53 12.75 21.87
N SER A 263 6.54 13.14 22.68
CA SER A 263 6.00 12.30 23.75
C SER A 263 4.96 11.27 23.24
N GLY A 264 4.83 10.14 23.95
CA GLY A 264 3.79 9.13 23.68
C GLY A 264 4.29 7.77 23.15
N ILE A 265 3.33 6.89 22.84
CA ILE A 265 3.54 5.54 22.31
C ILE A 265 3.86 5.55 20.80
N LYS A 266 4.52 4.49 20.30
CA LYS A 266 5.01 4.38 18.90
C LYS A 266 3.96 4.75 17.83
N SER A 267 2.72 4.28 18.00
CA SER A 267 1.63 4.53 17.05
C SER A 267 1.23 6.00 16.97
N VAL A 268 1.29 6.74 18.08
CA VAL A 268 1.00 8.19 18.14
C VAL A 268 2.09 8.97 17.43
N LEU A 269 3.36 8.60 17.66
CA LEU A 269 4.51 9.24 17.00
C LEU A 269 4.47 9.02 15.47
N GLN A 270 4.16 7.80 15.03
CA GLN A 270 4.01 7.50 13.60
C GLN A 270 2.88 8.31 12.95
N LYS A 271 1.72 8.43 13.60
CA LYS A 271 0.61 9.24 13.10
C LYS A 271 0.99 10.72 12.97
N ARG A 272 1.67 11.28 13.97
CA ARG A 272 2.13 12.67 13.94
C ARG A 272 3.13 12.92 12.81
N LEU A 273 4.13 12.05 12.66
CA LEU A 273 5.15 12.19 11.62
C LEU A 273 4.52 12.09 10.21
N LYS A 274 3.60 11.14 10.00
CA LYS A 274 2.83 11.02 8.74
C LYS A 274 2.02 12.27 8.44
N SER A 275 1.32 12.82 9.43
CA SER A 275 0.54 14.04 9.28
C SER A 275 1.40 15.25 8.92
N ALA A 276 2.60 15.38 9.50
CA ALA A 276 3.52 16.47 9.19
C ALA A 276 4.00 16.42 7.73
N ILE A 277 4.43 15.24 7.27
CA ILE A 277 4.87 15.02 5.89
C ILE A 277 3.74 15.29 4.89
N SER A 278 2.50 14.90 5.19
CA SER A 278 1.34 15.21 4.36
C SER A 278 1.03 16.71 4.31
N GLN A 279 1.22 17.44 5.40
CA GLN A 279 0.99 18.89 5.46
C GLN A 279 2.05 19.69 4.71
N ASP A 280 3.32 19.28 4.76
CA ASP A 280 4.41 19.96 4.05
C ASP A 280 4.25 19.87 2.54
N LYS A 281 3.76 18.72 2.03
CA LYS A 281 3.37 18.57 0.61
C LYS A 281 2.23 19.51 0.20
N GLY A 282 1.37 19.91 1.13
CA GLY A 282 0.26 20.84 0.88
C GLY A 282 0.66 22.31 0.92
N LYS A 283 1.58 22.69 1.81
CA LYS A 283 2.00 24.10 1.99
C LYS A 283 2.99 24.59 0.93
N ALA A 284 3.79 23.70 0.34
CA ALA A 284 4.71 24.08 -0.75
C ALA A 284 3.99 24.57 -2.01
N LYS A 285 2.72 24.20 -2.23
CA LYS A 285 1.90 24.67 -3.37
C LYS A 285 1.11 25.96 -3.10
N ALA A 286 1.08 26.46 -1.86
CA ALA A 286 0.34 27.68 -1.52
C ALA A 286 1.24 28.95 -1.49
N ALA A 287 2.56 28.81 -1.47
CA ALA A 287 3.49 29.93 -1.29
C ALA A 287 4.13 30.50 -2.58
N SER A 288 3.98 29.85 -3.76
CA SER A 288 4.52 30.40 -5.02
C SER A 288 3.53 31.25 -5.84
N GLY A 289 2.27 31.35 -5.41
CA GLY A 289 1.28 32.26 -5.98
C GLY A 289 1.39 33.68 -5.43
N LYS A 290 2.53 34.35 -5.66
CA LYS A 290 2.77 35.76 -5.30
C LYS A 290 1.96 36.71 -6.19
N GLY A 291 0.64 36.59 -6.13
CA GLY A 291 -0.30 37.59 -6.61
C GLY A 291 -0.34 38.73 -5.61
N LYS A 292 0.15 39.91 -6.02
CA LYS A 292 -0.05 41.21 -5.36
C LYS A 292 -1.50 41.31 -4.87
N ARG A 293 -1.74 41.17 -3.56
CA ARG A 293 -2.97 41.63 -2.94
C ARG A 293 -2.66 42.45 -1.69
N LYS A 294 -3.08 43.70 -1.84
CA LYS A 294 -3.29 44.81 -0.92
C LYS A 294 -3.31 44.41 0.57
N SER A 295 -2.58 45.22 1.31
CA SER A 295 -2.55 45.42 2.76
C SER A 295 -3.86 45.12 3.50
N PRO A 296 -3.77 44.60 4.74
CA PRO A 296 -4.93 44.40 5.60
C PRO A 296 -5.52 45.76 6.06
N PRO A 297 -6.85 45.93 6.10
CA PRO A 297 -7.47 47.10 6.70
C PRO A 297 -7.44 46.98 8.23
N SER A 298 -7.23 48.13 8.88
CA SER A 298 -7.19 48.29 10.33
C SER A 298 -8.54 47.96 11.00
N PRO A 299 -8.54 47.57 12.28
CA PRO A 299 -9.76 47.25 13.01
C PRO A 299 -10.28 48.50 13.73
N GLN A 300 -11.19 49.26 13.12
CA GLN A 300 -12.04 50.19 13.86
C GLN A 300 -13.46 50.29 13.27
N ALA A 301 -14.42 50.29 14.20
CA ALA A 301 -15.77 50.86 14.12
C ALA A 301 -16.94 50.06 13.49
N SER A 302 -17.71 49.45 14.39
CA SER A 302 -19.18 49.47 14.51
C SER A 302 -20.11 48.74 13.49
N PRO A 303 -21.21 48.11 13.97
CA PRO A 303 -22.12 47.31 13.16
C PRO A 303 -23.21 48.17 12.47
N SER A 304 -23.18 48.25 11.14
CA SER A 304 -24.31 48.78 10.37
C SER A 304 -25.24 47.66 9.90
N LYS A 305 -26.49 47.72 10.36
CA LYS A 305 -27.61 46.88 9.95
C LYS A 305 -27.83 47.01 8.44
N LYS A 306 -27.74 45.91 7.67
CA LYS A 306 -28.26 45.87 6.29
C LYS A 306 -29.11 44.62 6.03
N SER A 307 -30.41 44.88 6.01
CA SER A 307 -31.37 44.48 4.97
C SER A 307 -31.40 43.01 4.55
N ARG A 308 -32.42 42.31 5.08
CA ARG A 308 -32.97 41.09 4.52
C ARG A 308 -33.43 41.34 3.08
N ARG A 309 -32.65 40.91 2.09
CA ARG A 309 -33.11 40.77 0.71
C ARG A 309 -33.78 39.41 0.55
N THR A 310 -35.10 39.41 0.68
CA THR A 310 -35.98 38.32 0.26
C THR A 310 -35.82 38.08 -1.24
N THR A 311 -35.11 37.03 -1.63
CA THR A 311 -35.21 36.51 -3.00
C THR A 311 -36.49 35.70 -3.13
N ARG A 312 -37.52 36.42 -3.58
CA ARG A 312 -38.63 35.93 -4.39
C ARG A 312 -38.07 35.10 -5.55
N ARG A 313 -38.00 33.76 -5.39
CA ARG A 313 -37.76 32.80 -6.49
C ARG A 313 -38.74 31.65 -6.33
N GLY A 314 -39.71 31.58 -7.26
CA GLY A 314 -40.22 30.32 -7.77
C GLY A 314 -41.27 29.57 -6.95
N LYS A 315 -42.39 30.22 -6.60
CA LYS A 315 -43.68 29.53 -6.53
C LYS A 315 -44.36 29.76 -7.89
N GLY A 316 -44.20 28.81 -8.80
CA GLY A 316 -44.75 28.91 -10.15
C GLY A 316 -44.90 27.52 -10.76
N TYR A 317 -46.14 27.04 -10.75
CA TYR A 317 -46.76 26.16 -11.75
C TYR A 317 -46.21 24.72 -11.88
N ILE A 318 -46.78 23.82 -11.07
CA ILE A 318 -47.04 22.42 -11.47
C ILE A 318 -48.49 22.12 -11.08
N LEU A 319 -49.43 22.78 -11.74
CA LEU A 319 -50.85 22.42 -11.78
C LEU A 319 -51.28 22.71 -13.20
N ASP A 320 -51.00 21.78 -14.10
CA ASP A 320 -51.66 21.61 -15.40
C ASP A 320 -51.27 20.23 -15.94
N ARG A 321 -51.99 19.22 -15.45
CA ARG A 321 -52.06 17.87 -16.05
C ARG A 321 -53.34 17.17 -15.57
N LEU A 322 -54.47 17.81 -15.87
CA LEU A 322 -55.78 17.18 -15.90
C LEU A 322 -56.53 17.80 -17.10
N ASN A 323 -56.46 17.09 -18.22
CA ASN A 323 -57.47 16.92 -19.27
C ASN A 323 -56.82 16.24 -20.47
#